data_AF-A0A527ZGN6-F1
#
_entry.id   AF-A0A527ZGN6-F1
#
_cell.length_a   1.000
_cell.length_b   1.000
_cell.length_c   1.000
_cell.angle_alpha   90.00
_cell.angle_beta   90.00
_cell.angle_gamma   90.00
#
_symmetry.space_group_name_H-M   'P 1'
#
loop_
_entity.id
_entity.type
_entity.pdbx_description
1 polymer ?
#
loop_
_entity_poly.entity_id
_entity_poly.type
_entity_poly.pdbx_seq_one_letter_code
_entity_poly.pdbx_strand_id
1 'polypeptide(L)' 'AVKGAAIRRFMEIQPFAGRRHVFLGDDTSDENGFEAINETNGISIRVKPRGPTVASYGLDDVTEAIAWLEANFGAAQVS' A
#
# COMPACT_ATOMS: atom_id res chain seq x y z
N ALA A 1 -14.79 -2.41 2.36
CA ALA A 1 -14.81 -3.73 3.03
C ALA A 1 -14.07 -4.83 2.26
N VAL A 2 -14.35 -5.02 0.96
CA VAL A 2 -13.79 -6.17 0.19
C VAL A 2 -12.25 -6.14 0.08
N LYS A 3 -11.64 -5.00 -0.27
CA LYS A 3 -10.17 -4.88 -0.36
C LYS A 3 -9.48 -5.19 0.97
N GLY A 4 -9.99 -4.65 2.08
CA GLY A 4 -9.47 -4.95 3.42
C GLY A 4 -9.55 -6.44 3.78
N ALA A 5 -10.66 -7.11 3.45
CA ALA A 5 -10.78 -8.56 3.66
C ALA A 5 -9.78 -9.36 2.83
N ALA A 6 -9.59 -9.00 1.55
CA ALA A 6 -8.61 -9.64 0.68
C ALA A 6 -7.17 -9.44 1.20
N ILE A 7 -6.83 -8.22 1.64
CA ILE A 7 -5.52 -7.89 2.21
C ILE A 7 -5.24 -8.75 3.44
N ARG A 8 -6.16 -8.79 4.43
CA ARG A 8 -5.99 -9.62 5.63
C ARG A 8 -5.79 -11.09 5.27
N ARG A 9 -6.53 -11.60 4.29
CA ARG A 9 -6.37 -12.99 3.81
C ARG A 9 -4.99 -13.23 3.20
N PHE A 10 -4.48 -12.30 2.39
CA PHE A 10 -3.15 -12.42 1.80
C PHE A 10 -2.06 -12.39 2.87
N MET A 11 -2.17 -11.52 3.87
CA MET A 11 -1.21 -11.41 4.98
C MET A 11 -1.03 -12.71 5.78
N GLU A 12 -1.98 -13.65 5.70
CA GLU A 12 -1.92 -14.94 6.39
C GLU A 12 -1.34 -16.08 5.55
N ILE A 13 -1.07 -15.88 4.26
CA ILE A 13 -0.56 -16.92 3.37
C ILE A 13 0.85 -16.64 2.87
N GLN A 14 1.64 -17.69 2.66
CA GLN A 14 2.90 -17.57 1.94
C GLN A 14 2.64 -17.14 0.48
N PRO A 15 3.52 -16.32 -0.12
CA PRO A 15 4.76 -15.78 0.44
C PRO A 15 4.61 -14.47 1.22
N PHE A 16 3.39 -13.97 1.47
CA PHE A 16 3.14 -12.66 2.08
C PHE A 16 3.25 -12.70 3.62
N ALA A 17 2.86 -13.81 4.23
CA ALA A 17 2.88 -13.95 5.68
C ALA A 17 4.27 -13.71 6.29
N GLY A 18 4.29 -12.91 7.36
CA GLY A 18 5.50 -12.49 8.06
C GLY A 18 6.25 -11.33 7.41
N ARG A 19 5.75 -10.75 6.30
CA ARG A 19 6.36 -9.58 5.67
C ARG A 19 5.76 -8.27 6.20
N ARG A 20 6.48 -7.18 5.94
CA ARG A 20 5.91 -5.83 6.05
C ARG A 20 5.15 -5.52 4.77
N HIS A 21 3.86 -5.25 4.88
CA HIS A 21 2.98 -5.04 3.75
C HIS A 21 2.97 -3.57 3.32
N VAL A 22 2.92 -3.35 2.01
CA VAL A 22 2.74 -2.03 1.41
C VAL A 22 1.52 -2.05 0.50
N PHE A 23 0.66 -1.05 0.62
CA PHE A 23 -0.55 -0.92 -0.20
C PHE A 23 -0.69 0.52 -0.71
N LEU A 24 -0.83 0.67 -2.02
CA LEU A 24 -1.07 1.93 -2.72
C LEU A 24 -2.50 1.90 -3.27
N GLY A 25 -3.24 2.99 -3.10
CA GLY A 25 -4.60 3.15 -3.62
C GLY A 25 -4.96 4.61 -3.90
N ASP A 26 -5.92 4.87 -4.79
CA ASP A 26 -6.26 6.21 -5.27
C ASP A 26 -7.73 6.60 -5.10
N ASP A 27 -8.59 5.67 -4.68
CA ASP A 27 -10.03 5.87 -4.57
C ASP A 27 -10.58 5.66 -3.15
N THR A 28 -11.85 6.01 -2.90
CA THR A 28 -12.48 5.85 -1.57
C THR A 28 -12.62 4.37 -1.17
N SER A 29 -12.66 3.44 -2.13
CA SER A 29 -12.78 2.00 -1.83
C SER A 29 -11.49 1.43 -1.22
N ASP A 30 -10.35 2.08 -1.45
CA ASP A 30 -9.03 1.73 -0.90
C ASP A 30 -8.90 2.01 0.60
N GLU A 31 -9.75 2.85 1.19
CA GLU A 31 -9.65 3.22 2.61
C GLU A 31 -9.72 2.01 3.54
N ASN A 32 -10.55 1.01 3.21
CA ASN A 32 -10.61 -0.23 3.99
C ASN A 32 -9.34 -1.08 3.85
N GLY A 33 -8.59 -0.91 2.76
CA GLY A 33 -7.29 -1.53 2.58
C GLY A 33 -6.21 -0.82 3.37
N PHE A 34 -6.24 0.51 3.42
CA PHE A 34 -5.36 1.30 4.29
C PHE A 34 -5.55 0.94 5.76
N GLU A 35 -6.80 0.83 6.24
CA GLU A 35 -7.11 0.37 7.61
C GLU A 35 -6.46 -0.99 7.92
N ALA A 36 -6.68 -1.99 7.05
CA ALA A 36 -6.10 -3.32 7.22
C ALA A 36 -4.57 -3.32 7.25
N ILE A 37 -3.93 -2.44 6.48
CA ILE A 37 -2.47 -2.28 6.47
C ILE A 37 -1.99 -1.60 7.75
N ASN A 38 -2.68 -0.55 8.19
CA ASN A 38 -2.37 0.18 9.41
C ASN A 38 -2.49 -0.70 10.67
N GLU A 39 -3.48 -1.61 10.72
CA GLU A 39 -3.63 -2.61 11.80
C GLU A 39 -2.37 -3.47 12.00
N THR A 40 -1.57 -3.64 10.95
CA THR A 40 -0.34 -4.46 10.96
C THR A 40 0.95 -3.63 11.01
N ASN A 41 0.86 -2.32 11.26
CA ASN A 41 1.99 -1.37 11.15
C ASN A 41 2.68 -1.43 9.76
N GLY A 42 1.92 -1.74 8.72
CA GLY A 42 2.37 -1.69 7.33
C GLY A 42 2.49 -0.27 6.78
N ILE A 43 2.64 -0.15 5.47
CA ILE A 43 2.77 1.14 4.76
C ILE A 43 1.55 1.32 3.85
N SER A 44 0.68 2.26 4.20
CA SER A 44 -0.47 2.65 3.39
C SER A 44 -0.19 3.99 2.70
N ILE A 45 -0.41 4.05 1.39
CA ILE A 45 -0.08 5.21 0.56
C ILE A 45 -1.29 5.60 -0.29
N ARG A 46 -1.75 6.86 -0.13
CA ARG A 46 -2.78 7.45 -0.98
C ARG A 46 -2.16 8.10 -2.21
N VAL A 47 -2.53 7.63 -3.40
CA VAL A 47 -2.16 8.25 -4.67
C VAL A 47 -3.24 9.27 -5.06
N LYS A 48 -2.84 10.44 -5.55
CA LYS A 48 -3.76 11.54 -5.93
C LYS A 48 -4.73 11.90 -4.80
N PRO A 49 -4.23 12.37 -3.64
CA PRO A 49 -5.06 12.63 -2.48
C PRO A 49 -6.19 13.62 -2.80
N ARG A 50 -7.43 13.20 -2.51
CA ARG A 50 -8.64 14.02 -2.60
C ARG A 50 -9.52 13.71 -1.40
N GLY A 51 -9.74 14.72 -0.56
CA GLY A 51 -10.49 14.56 0.68
C GLY A 51 -9.73 13.77 1.76
N PRO A 52 -10.41 13.41 2.85
CA PRO A 52 -9.82 12.68 3.96
C PRO A 52 -9.37 11.27 3.56
N THR A 53 -8.27 10.82 4.16
CA THR A 53 -7.75 9.44 4.00
C THR A 53 -7.14 8.98 5.31
N VAL A 54 -7.19 7.67 5.57
CA VAL A 54 -6.47 7.01 6.67
C VAL A 54 -5.10 6.48 6.24
N ALA A 55 -4.70 6.68 4.98
CA ALA A 55 -3.35 6.34 4.53
C ALA A 55 -2.29 7.12 5.34
N SER A 56 -1.19 6.46 5.68
CA SER A 56 -0.10 7.08 6.46
C SER A 56 0.77 8.01 5.61
N TYR A 57 0.76 7.83 4.29
CA TYR A 57 1.53 8.61 3.34
C TYR A 57 0.68 9.00 2.12
N GLY A 58 1.13 10.02 1.39
CA GLY A 58 0.52 10.46 0.14
C GLY A 58 1.55 10.58 -0.98
N LEU A 59 1.12 10.33 -2.20
CA LEU A 59 1.83 10.63 -3.45
C LEU A 59 0.90 11.43 -4.35
N ASP A 60 1.41 12.51 -4.94
CA ASP A 60 0.62 13.50 -5.65
C ASP A 60 -0.03 12.91 -6.91
N ASP A 61 0.68 12.01 -7.60
CA ASP A 61 0.18 11.36 -8.80
C ASP A 61 0.78 9.96 -9.07
N VAL A 62 0.39 9.39 -10.22
CA VAL A 62 0.83 8.06 -10.65
C VAL A 62 2.31 8.06 -11.05
N THR A 63 2.84 9.17 -11.54
CA THR A 63 4.27 9.31 -11.88
C THR A 63 5.11 9.17 -10.63
N GLU A 64 4.70 9.83 -9.53
CA GLU A 64 5.38 9.72 -8.25
C GLU A 64 5.25 8.31 -7.64
N ALA A 65 4.10 7.66 -7.82
CA ALA A 65 3.91 6.25 -7.42
C ALA A 65 4.88 5.30 -8.15
N ILE A 66 5.08 5.48 -9.46
CA ILE A 66 6.03 4.68 -10.24
C ILE A 66 7.46 4.98 -9.78
N ALA A 67 7.84 6.25 -9.64
CA ALA A 67 9.16 6.65 -9.17
C ALA A 67 9.46 6.08 -7.77
N TRP A 68 8.47 6.08 -6.87
CA TRP A 68 8.59 5.47 -5.55
C TRP A 68 8.81 3.96 -5.63
N LEU A 69 8.07 3.25 -6.49
CA LEU A 69 8.27 1.81 -6.69
C LEU A 69 9.66 1.51 -7.26
N GLU A 70 10.12 2.29 -8.25
CA GLU A 70 11.44 2.12 -8.86
C GLU A 70 12.57 2.39 -7.85
N ALA A 71 12.46 3.45 -7.05
CA ALA A 71 13.48 3.79 -6.06
C ALA A 71 13.63 2.73 -4.94
N ASN A 72 12.54 2.03 -4.60
CA ASN A 72 12.52 1.06 -3.48
C ASN A 72 12.60 -0.40 -3.94
N PHE A 73 12.14 -0.71 -5.14
CA PHE A 73 11.99 -2.09 -5.65
C PHE A 73 12.42 -2.26 -7.12
N GLY A 74 12.84 -1.19 -7.78
CA GLY A 74 13.51 -1.28 -9.08
C GLY A 74 14.73 -2.20 -8.97
N ALA A 75 15.07 -2.87 -10.08
CA ALA A 75 16.06 -3.94 -10.12
C ALA A 75 17.23 -3.65 -9.18
N ALA A 76 17.41 -4.53 -8.19
CA ALA A 76 18.53 -4.45 -7.27
C ALA A 76 19.80 -4.22 -8.08
N GLN A 77 20.57 -3.18 -7.75
CA GLN A 77 22.00 -3.21 -8.06
C GLN A 77 22.54 -4.48 -7.43
N VAL A 78 22.63 -5.54 -8.23
CA VAL A 78 23.37 -6.74 -7.90
C VAL A 78 24.82 -6.29 -7.79
N SER A 79 25.29 -6.14 -6.55
CA SER A 79 26.72 -6.18 -6.24
C SER A 79 27.07 -7.60 -5.86
#